data_AF-A0A251QCN1-F1
#
_entry.id   AF-A0A251QCN1-F1
#
_cell.length_a   1.000
_cell.length_b   1.000
_cell.length_c   1.000
_cell.angle_alpha   90.00
_cell.angle_beta   90.00
_cell.angle_gamma   90.00
#
_symmetry.space_group_name_H-M   'P 1'
#
loop_
_entity.id
_entity.type
_entity.pdbx_description
1 polymer ?
#
loop_
_entity_poly.entity_id
_entity_poly.type
_entity_poly.pdbx_seq_one_letter_code
_entity_poly.pdbx_strand_id
1 'polypeptide(L)'
;MEDPKGCSHYTLTRVNWTDSTDGHPYTYEAPEISAQLVHTLRKSNSSYSYLFARKFSPDCLRPLMKLASRVIFRDSNCVYN
;
A
#
# COMPACT_ATOMS: atom_id res chain seq x y z
N MET A 1 -11.73 -13.16 1.03
CA MET A 1 -12.91 -12.60 0.35
C MET A 1 -12.77 -12.97 -1.11
N GLU A 2 -13.50 -14.00 -1.55
CA GLU A 2 -13.60 -14.36 -2.96
C GLU A 2 -14.90 -13.78 -3.50
N ASP A 3 -14.82 -13.11 -4.65
CA ASP A 3 -15.97 -12.69 -5.44
C ASP A 3 -16.08 -13.60 -6.68
N PRO A 4 -16.88 -14.68 -6.61
CA PRO A 4 -16.95 -15.68 -7.68
C PRO A 4 -17.63 -15.18 -8.97
N LYS A 5 -18.23 -13.98 -8.99
CA LYS A 5 -18.86 -13.38 -10.18
C LYS A 5 -18.15 -12.11 -10.67
N GLY A 6 -16.99 -11.80 -10.08
CA GLY A 6 -16.19 -10.57 -10.14
C GLY A 6 -16.52 -9.51 -11.20
N CYS A 7 -16.91 -8.33 -10.73
CA CYS A 7 -16.62 -7.08 -11.46
C CYS A 7 -15.09 -6.86 -11.43
N SER A 8 -14.40 -7.43 -12.42
CA SER A 8 -12.93 -7.52 -12.55
C SER A 8 -12.25 -8.42 -11.50
N HIS A 9 -11.39 -9.34 -11.95
CA HIS A 9 -10.64 -10.26 -11.09
C HIS A 9 -9.47 -9.59 -10.33
N TYR A 10 -9.45 -8.26 -10.23
CA TYR A 10 -8.37 -7.52 -9.60
C TYR A 10 -8.90 -6.36 -8.75
N THR A 11 -8.22 -6.07 -7.65
CA THR A 11 -8.50 -4.90 -6.80
C THR A 11 -7.36 -3.91 -6.92
N LEU A 12 -7.69 -2.62 -6.90
CA LEU A 12 -6.72 -1.54 -6.84
C LEU A 12 -6.21 -1.28 -5.42
N THR A 13 -6.75 -1.99 -4.42
CA THR A 13 -6.39 -1.83 -3.00
C THR A 13 -5.54 -2.99 -2.49
N ARG A 14 -4.32 -2.70 -2.05
CA ARG A 14 -3.46 -3.64 -1.32
C ARG A 14 -3.97 -3.82 0.11
N VAL A 15 -4.19 -5.07 0.50
CA VAL A 15 -4.52 -5.46 1.88
C VAL A 15 -3.50 -6.48 2.35
N ASN A 16 -2.80 -6.22 3.46
CA ASN A 16 -1.84 -7.15 4.02
C ASN A 16 -2.51 -8.15 4.97
N TRP A 17 -2.43 -9.44 4.64
CA TRP A 17 -3.04 -10.54 5.39
C TRP A 17 -2.00 -11.40 6.12
N THR A 18 -0.72 -11.04 6.08
CA THR A 18 0.32 -11.70 6.88
C THR A 18 -0.04 -11.61 8.36
N ASP A 19 0.13 -12.73 9.08
CA ASP A 19 -0.19 -12.87 10.50
C ASP A 19 -1.65 -12.49 10.86
N SER A 20 -2.56 -12.60 9.89
CA SER A 20 -3.99 -12.37 10.10
C SER A 20 -4.53 -13.33 11.14
N THR A 21 -4.89 -12.78 12.30
CA THR A 21 -5.61 -13.48 13.37
C THR A 21 -7.07 -13.01 13.36
N ASP A 22 -8.02 -13.93 13.55
CA ASP A 22 -9.47 -13.64 13.61
C ASP A 22 -10.05 -12.92 12.37
N GLY A 23 -9.42 -13.09 11.20
CA GLY A 23 -9.89 -12.48 9.95
C GLY A 23 -9.63 -10.98 9.86
N HIS A 24 -8.73 -10.44 10.69
CA HIS A 24 -8.30 -9.05 10.60
C HIS A 24 -6.97 -8.93 9.84
N PRO A 25 -6.89 -8.03 8.83
CA PRO A 25 -5.63 -7.77 8.15
C PRO A 25 -4.65 -7.04 9.08
N TYR A 26 -3.37 -7.19 8.76
CA TYR A 26 -2.26 -6.53 9.44
C TYR A 26 -2.46 -5.00 9.46
N THR A 27 -2.17 -4.40 10.61
CA THR A 27 -2.25 -2.95 10.82
C THR A 27 -0.85 -2.39 10.87
N TYR A 28 -0.49 -1.57 9.89
CA TYR A 28 0.79 -0.85 9.88
C TYR A 28 0.78 0.24 10.95
N GLU A 29 1.89 0.35 11.66
CA GLU A 29 2.14 1.34 12.69
C GLU A 29 3.08 2.44 12.22
N ALA A 30 3.03 3.60 12.89
CA ALA A 30 3.79 4.79 12.51
C ALA A 30 5.31 4.54 12.31
N PRO A 31 6.00 3.71 13.11
CA PRO A 31 7.43 3.42 12.93
C PRO A 31 7.77 2.66 11.63
N GLU A 32 6.82 1.95 11.05
CA GLU A 32 7.02 1.17 9.82
C GLU A 32 6.94 2.05 8.56
N ILE A 33 6.34 3.24 8.70
CA ILE A 33 6.07 4.13 7.58
C ILE A 33 7.36 4.66 6.98
N SER A 34 7.68 4.15 5.79
CA SER A 34 8.87 4.48 5.02
C SER A 34 8.55 4.56 3.53
N ALA A 35 9.41 5.26 2.77
CA ALA A 35 9.27 5.30 1.31
C ALA A 35 9.33 3.88 0.71
N GLN A 36 10.22 3.02 1.23
CA GLN A 36 10.37 1.63 0.77
C GLN A 36 9.09 0.82 1.00
N LEU A 37 8.42 0.98 2.16
CA LEU A 37 7.14 0.35 2.41
C LEU A 37 6.11 0.78 1.36
N VAL A 38 5.97 2.08 1.09
CA VAL A 38 5.03 2.60 0.08
C VAL A 38 5.31 2.04 -1.31
N HIS A 39 6.58 1.98 -1.73
CA HIS A 39 6.95 1.38 -3.02
C HIS A 39 6.59 -0.11 -3.09
N THR A 40 6.79 -0.83 -2.00
CA THR A 40 6.43 -2.24 -1.89
C THR A 40 4.92 -2.43 -1.97
N LEU A 41 4.14 -1.56 -1.32
CA LEU A 41 2.68 -1.61 -1.34
C LEU A 41 2.07 -1.35 -2.73
N ARG A 42 2.76 -0.63 -3.61
CA ARG A 42 2.30 -0.37 -4.99
C ARG A 42 2.46 -1.57 -5.92
N LYS A 43 3.41 -2.48 -5.63
CA LYS A 43 3.68 -3.66 -6.45
C LYS A 43 2.50 -4.64 -6.37
N SER A 44 2.04 -5.11 -7.52
CA SER A 44 1.06 -6.19 -7.64
C SER A 44 1.58 -7.30 -8.55
N ASN A 45 0.96 -8.48 -8.47
CA ASN A 45 1.25 -9.60 -9.37
C ASN A 45 0.48 -9.51 -10.72
N SER A 46 -0.29 -8.43 -10.92
CA SER A 46 -1.02 -8.17 -12.17
C SER A 46 -0.31 -7.10 -13.00
N SER A 47 -0.79 -6.87 -14.22
CA SER A 47 -0.31 -5.78 -15.08
C SER A 47 -0.53 -4.37 -14.49
N TYR A 48 -1.33 -4.23 -13.43
CA TYR A 48 -1.67 -2.95 -12.80
C TYR A 48 -1.01 -2.80 -11.44
N SER A 49 -0.60 -1.59 -11.07
CA SER A 49 -0.17 -1.30 -9.69
C SER A 49 -1.37 -1.14 -8.75
N TYR A 50 -1.16 -1.39 -7.46
CA TYR A 50 -2.13 -0.96 -6.44
C TYR A 50 -2.10 0.57 -6.34
N LEU A 51 -3.29 1.18 -6.28
CA LEU A 51 -3.46 2.62 -6.10
C LEU A 51 -3.74 2.98 -4.64
N PHE A 52 -4.32 2.04 -3.89
CA PHE A 52 -4.66 2.23 -2.48
C PHE A 52 -4.03 1.13 -1.63
N ALA A 53 -3.83 1.41 -0.34
CA ALA A 53 -3.44 0.43 0.64
C ALA A 53 -4.22 0.63 1.95
N ARG A 54 -4.43 -0.46 2.67
CA ARG A 54 -4.95 -0.49 4.04
C ARG A 54 -4.23 -1.63 4.79
N LYS A 55 -4.11 -1.62 6.11
CA LYS A 55 -4.80 -0.91 7.18
C LYS A 55 -3.71 -0.18 7.98
N PHE A 56 -3.90 1.11 8.24
CA PHE A 56 -2.92 1.93 8.95
C PHE A 56 -3.51 2.39 10.27
N SER A 57 -2.70 2.43 11.33
CA SER A 57 -3.12 3.05 12.58
C SER A 57 -3.28 4.58 12.39
N PRO A 58 -4.10 5.25 13.22
CA PRO A 58 -4.31 6.70 13.09
C PRO A 58 -3.02 7.53 13.14
N ASP A 59 -2.02 7.06 13.90
CA ASP A 59 -0.74 7.72 14.06
C ASP A 59 0.12 7.74 12.78
N CYS A 60 -0.22 6.89 11.80
CA CYS A 60 0.44 6.86 10.49
C CYS A 60 0.16 8.10 9.63
N LEU A 61 -0.88 8.89 9.93
CA LEU A 61 -1.26 10.03 9.09
C LEU A 61 -0.12 11.03 8.90
N ARG A 62 0.54 11.44 9.99
CA ARG A 62 1.63 12.43 9.95
C ARG A 62 2.83 11.95 9.11
N PRO A 63 3.42 10.76 9.34
CA PRO A 63 4.54 10.28 8.54
C PRO A 63 4.14 10.02 7.07
N LEU A 64 2.92 9.55 6.80
CA LEU A 64 2.42 9.38 5.43
C LEU A 64 2.35 10.72 4.68
N MET A 65 1.78 11.76 5.30
CA MET A 65 1.71 13.10 4.70
C MET A 65 3.11 13.70 4.46
N LYS A 66 4.06 13.44 5.35
CA LYS A 66 5.47 13.88 5.18
C LYS A 66 6.15 13.18 4.00
N LEU A 67 5.79 11.92 3.72
CA LEU A 67 6.32 11.16 2.59
C LEU A 67 5.60 11.47 1.28
N ALA A 68 4.33 11.86 1.33
CA ALA A 68 3.50 12.10 0.14
C ALA A 68 4.20 13.04 -0.86
N SER A 69 4.85 14.10 -0.39
CA SER A 69 5.57 15.02 -1.27
C SER A 69 6.77 14.42 -1.99
N ARG A 70 7.39 13.39 -1.40
CA ARG A 70 8.56 12.71 -1.94
C ARG A 70 8.22 11.51 -2.81
N VAL A 71 7.09 10.86 -2.55
CA VAL A 71 6.71 9.58 -3.19
C VAL A 71 5.59 9.75 -4.21
N ILE A 72 4.71 10.75 -4.06
CA ILE A 72 3.61 10.99 -5.00
C ILE A 72 4.01 12.05 -6.04
N PHE A 73 4.66 13.14 -5.62
CA PHE A 73 4.98 14.27 -6.51
C PHE A 73 6.37 14.19 -7.16
N ARG A 74 7.14 13.11 -6.95
CA ARG A 74 8.52 12.96 -7.45
C ARG A 74 8.77 11.72 -8.28
N ASP A 75 7.73 10.98 -8.67
CA ASP A 75 7.80 9.87 -9.63
C ASP A 75 8.00 10.37 -11.09
N SER A 76 8.85 11.39 -11.28
CA SER A 76 9.29 11.89 -12.58
C SER A 76 10.82 11.98 -12.53
N ASN A 77 11.50 10.89 -12.91
CA ASN A 77 12.95 10.78 -13.12
C ASN A 77 13.84 11.03 -11.88
N CYS A 78 14.18 9.96 -11.16
CA CYS A 78 15.51 9.83 -10.57
C CYS A 78 16.17 8.60 -11.18
N VAL A 79 16.66 8.78 -12.41
CA VAL A 79 17.79 8.00 -12.91
C VAL A 79 18.99 8.47 -12.08
N TYR A 80 19.45 7.64 -11.15
CA TYR A 80 20.84 7.70 -10.71
C TYR A 80 21.58 6.63 -11.51
N ASN A 81 22.08 7.04 -12.67
CA ASN A 81 23.30 6.55 -13.33
C ASN A 81 23.88 7.74 -14.09
#